data_AF-A0A937U2D2-F1
#
_entry.id   AF-A0A937U2D2-F1
#
_cell.length_a   1.000
_cell.length_b   1.000
_cell.length_c   1.000
_cell.angle_alpha   90.00
_cell.angle_beta   90.00
_cell.angle_gamma   90.00
#
_symmetry.space_group_name_H-M   'P 1'
#
loop_
_entity.id
_entity.type
_entity.pdbx_description
1 polymer ?
#
loop_
_entity_poly.entity_id
_entity_poly.type
_entity_poly.pdbx_seq_one_letter_code
_entity_poly.pdbx_strand_id
1 'polypeptide(L)'
;MEIREFFNQKDMVKGYKTDLVMRLTGATSNQLKYWARIELVAPQINGRRAHYSFKDIVKLRVLVSLRKNGLSLQKVRLGINRLSEMLPDDEPLSRLIIYTDGMDMIVVEKGKYFSAITKQRYFQFDTEQIGAEITELQQNGKRLPSAQAVSQANDFPLSRQGEGKWRSLVG
;
A
#
# COMPACT_ATOMS: atom_id res chain seq x y z
N MET A 1 -1.83 4.33 20.61
CA MET A 1 -1.24 5.65 20.33
C MET A 1 -1.64 6.01 18.91
N GLU A 2 -2.73 6.76 18.76
CA GLU A 2 -3.27 7.12 17.44
C GLU A 2 -2.45 8.25 16.82
N ILE A 3 -2.31 8.28 15.49
CA ILE A 3 -1.64 9.37 14.74
C ILE A 3 -2.24 10.76 15.09
N ARG A 4 -3.50 10.78 15.57
CA ARG A 4 -4.20 11.99 16.03
C ARG A 4 -3.62 12.60 17.30
N GLU A 5 -3.01 11.82 18.17
CA GLU A 5 -2.41 12.34 19.42
C GLU A 5 -1.05 13.01 19.20
N PHE A 6 -0.36 12.70 18.10
CA PHE A 6 0.95 13.27 17.77
C PHE A 6 0.89 14.66 17.12
N PHE A 7 -0.25 15.05 16.54
CA PHE A 7 -0.38 16.28 15.78
C PHE A 7 -1.69 16.98 16.13
N ASN A 8 -1.61 18.17 16.73
CA ASN A 8 -2.80 18.95 17.00
C ASN A 8 -3.38 19.47 15.66
N GLN A 9 -4.68 19.75 15.62
CA GLN A 9 -5.38 20.20 14.40
C GLN A 9 -4.72 21.44 13.77
N LYS A 10 -4.06 22.27 14.57
CA LYS A 10 -3.27 23.45 14.15
C LYS A 10 -2.04 23.10 13.31
N ASP A 11 -1.43 21.93 13.51
CA ASP A 11 -0.26 21.47 12.74
C ASP A 11 -0.65 20.93 11.36
N MET A 12 -1.90 20.50 11.17
CA MET A 12 -2.44 20.10 9.88
C MET A 12 -2.80 21.29 8.97
N VAL A 13 -3.00 22.50 9.54
CA VAL A 13 -3.36 23.72 8.80
C VAL A 13 -2.12 24.50 8.31
N LYS A 14 -0.92 24.19 8.81
CA LYS A 14 0.31 24.89 8.44
C LYS A 14 0.92 24.34 7.15
N GLY A 15 1.21 25.22 6.20
CA GLY A 15 1.99 24.89 5.00
C GLY A 15 3.50 24.82 5.29
N TYR A 16 4.14 23.72 4.90
CA TYR A 16 5.56 23.44 5.12
C TYR A 16 6.41 23.83 3.91
N LYS A 17 7.53 24.52 4.13
CA LYS A 17 8.42 25.00 3.05
C LYS A 17 9.17 23.85 2.38
N THR A 18 9.49 24.02 1.09
CA THR A 18 10.27 23.06 0.27
C THR A 18 11.49 22.49 1.00
N ASP A 19 12.30 23.32 1.66
CA ASP A 19 13.56 22.87 2.30
C ASP A 19 13.31 21.86 3.42
N LEU A 20 12.25 22.05 4.21
CA LEU A 20 11.86 21.11 5.25
C LEU A 20 11.35 19.81 4.63
N VAL A 21 10.53 19.91 3.59
CA VAL A 21 9.97 18.74 2.87
C VAL A 21 11.09 17.90 2.26
N MET A 22 12.10 18.52 1.65
CA MET A 22 13.28 17.82 1.14
C MET A 22 14.01 17.05 2.24
N ARG A 23 14.23 17.67 3.40
CA ARG A 23 14.88 17.01 4.55
C ARG A 23 14.07 15.83 5.11
N LEU A 24 12.74 15.96 5.18
CA LEU A 24 11.87 14.92 5.73
C LEU A 24 11.66 13.73 4.78
N THR A 25 11.66 13.98 3.48
CA THR A 25 11.33 12.97 2.46
C THR A 25 12.55 12.39 1.77
N GLY A 26 13.68 13.10 1.77
CA GLY A 26 14.85 12.78 0.96
C GLY A 26 14.69 13.11 -0.52
N ALA A 27 13.57 13.73 -0.93
CA ALA A 27 13.36 14.14 -2.31
C ALA A 27 14.17 15.39 -2.67
N THR A 28 14.59 15.49 -3.93
CA THR A 28 15.24 16.68 -4.48
C THR A 28 14.21 17.76 -4.84
N SER A 29 14.63 19.02 -4.90
CA SER A 29 13.74 20.12 -5.35
C SER A 29 13.14 19.86 -6.74
N ASN A 30 13.91 19.26 -7.65
CA ASN A 30 13.44 18.90 -9.00
C ASN A 30 12.40 17.78 -8.97
N GLN A 31 12.58 16.77 -8.10
CA GLN A 31 11.57 15.72 -7.91
C GLN A 31 10.27 16.33 -7.38
N LEU A 32 10.33 17.20 -6.37
CA LEU A 32 9.15 17.88 -5.84
C LEU A 32 8.42 18.71 -6.89
N LYS A 33 9.15 19.53 -7.66
CA LYS A 33 8.59 20.31 -8.78
C LYS A 33 7.95 19.41 -9.83
N TYR A 34 8.64 18.33 -10.20
CA TYR A 34 8.14 17.42 -11.20
C TYR A 34 6.87 16.70 -10.74
N TRP A 35 6.86 16.18 -9.51
CA TRP A 35 5.69 15.50 -8.93
C TRP A 35 4.50 16.43 -8.72
N ALA A 36 4.73 17.71 -8.38
CA ALA A 36 3.68 18.71 -8.37
C ALA A 36 3.13 18.98 -9.78
N ARG A 37 4.00 19.08 -10.80
CA ARG A 37 3.60 19.30 -12.20
C ARG A 37 2.74 18.16 -12.77
N ILE A 38 2.94 16.93 -12.32
CA ILE A 38 2.12 15.78 -12.70
C ILE A 38 1.02 15.45 -11.68
N GLU A 39 0.72 16.40 -10.78
CA GLU A 39 -0.40 16.37 -9.83
C GLU A 39 -0.37 15.21 -8.81
N LEU A 40 0.80 14.61 -8.56
CA LEU A 40 0.94 13.63 -7.47
C LEU A 40 0.87 14.28 -6.08
N VAL A 41 1.21 15.57 -6.01
CA VAL A 41 1.09 16.43 -4.83
C VAL A 41 0.60 17.80 -5.26
N ALA A 42 -0.09 18.51 -4.36
CA ALA A 42 -0.71 19.79 -4.68
C ALA A 42 -0.28 20.86 -3.66
N PRO A 43 0.99 21.31 -3.69
CA PRO A 43 1.44 22.37 -2.81
C PRO A 43 0.72 23.68 -3.13
N GLN A 44 0.49 24.50 -2.10
CA GLN A 44 0.03 25.87 -2.27
C GLN A 44 1.20 26.75 -2.73
N ILE A 45 1.02 27.44 -3.86
CA ILE A 45 2.04 28.32 -4.44
C ILE A 45 1.76 29.77 -4.02
N ASN A 46 2.76 30.40 -3.39
CA ASN A 46 2.75 31.83 -3.09
C ASN A 46 4.00 32.48 -3.70
N GLY A 47 3.80 33.18 -4.83
CA GLY A 47 4.89 33.70 -5.65
C GLY A 47 5.83 32.58 -6.10
N ARG A 48 7.12 32.67 -5.74
CA ARG A 48 8.13 31.64 -6.04
C ARG A 48 8.21 30.51 -5.01
N ARG A 49 7.41 30.56 -3.94
CA ARG A 49 7.52 29.64 -2.79
C ARG A 49 6.36 28.64 -2.80
N ALA A 50 6.71 27.35 -2.68
CA ALA A 50 5.74 26.27 -2.49
C ALA A 50 5.61 25.93 -1.00
N HIS A 51 4.38 25.76 -0.55
CA HIS A 51 4.04 25.30 0.80
C HIS A 51 3.23 24.00 0.69
N TYR A 52 3.76 22.94 1.28
CA TYR A 52 3.18 21.60 1.24
C TYR A 52 2.33 21.39 2.48
N SER A 53 1.16 20.78 2.34
CA SER A 53 0.38 20.33 3.48
C SER A 53 1.04 19.12 4.15
N PHE A 54 0.60 18.78 5.36
CA PHE A 54 0.98 17.50 5.98
C PHE A 54 0.58 16.31 5.08
N LYS A 55 -0.60 16.37 4.45
CA LYS A 55 -1.08 15.35 3.51
C LYS A 55 -0.11 15.18 2.33
N ASP A 56 0.44 16.27 1.80
CA ASP A 56 1.47 16.21 0.76
C ASP A 56 2.75 15.53 1.25
N ILE A 57 3.22 15.86 2.47
CA ILE A 57 4.43 15.23 3.03
C ILE A 57 4.25 13.72 3.17
N VAL A 58 3.10 13.26 3.65
CA VAL A 58 2.82 11.81 3.77
C VAL A 58 2.79 11.15 2.39
N LYS A 59 2.11 11.74 1.41
CA LYS A 59 2.12 11.26 0.02
C LYS A 59 3.54 11.18 -0.54
N LEU A 60 4.38 12.18 -0.28
CA LEU A 60 5.77 12.21 -0.72
C LEU A 60 6.61 11.10 -0.08
N ARG A 61 6.43 10.81 1.21
CA ARG A 61 7.15 9.70 1.85
C ARG A 61 6.78 8.35 1.24
N VAL A 62 5.50 8.12 0.96
CA VAL A 62 5.04 6.91 0.26
C VAL A 62 5.66 6.84 -1.14
N LEU A 63 5.56 7.93 -1.91
CA LEU A 63 6.12 8.02 -3.26
C LEU A 63 7.62 7.75 -3.30
N VAL A 64 8.40 8.37 -2.40
CA VAL A 64 9.84 8.13 -2.30
C VAL A 64 10.13 6.68 -1.92
N SER A 65 9.41 6.12 -0.95
CA SER A 65 9.60 4.73 -0.51
C SER A 65 9.34 3.74 -1.64
N LEU A 66 8.22 3.88 -2.36
CA LEU A 66 7.89 3.02 -3.49
C LEU A 66 8.94 3.10 -4.60
N ARG A 67 9.37 4.33 -4.93
CA ARG A 67 10.43 4.57 -5.94
C ARG A 67 11.77 3.98 -5.53
N LYS A 68 12.15 4.12 -4.25
CA LYS A 68 13.40 3.58 -3.70
C LYS A 68 13.42 2.05 -3.73
N ASN A 69 12.26 1.42 -3.59
CA ASN A 69 12.09 -0.04 -3.72
C ASN A 69 11.84 -0.50 -5.17
N GLY A 70 12.21 0.30 -6.17
CA GLY A 70 12.26 -0.12 -7.58
C GLY A 70 10.97 0.11 -8.38
N LEU A 71 9.87 0.52 -7.75
CA LEU A 71 8.62 0.73 -8.48
C LEU A 71 8.73 1.92 -9.44
N SER A 72 8.32 1.74 -10.70
CA SER A 72 8.38 2.83 -11.68
C SER A 72 7.41 3.96 -11.33
N LEU A 73 7.75 5.21 -11.65
CA LEU A 73 6.85 6.34 -11.36
C LEU A 73 5.50 6.20 -12.06
N GLN A 74 5.50 5.60 -13.26
CA GLN A 74 4.29 5.29 -14.00
C GLN A 74 3.39 4.31 -13.23
N LYS A 75 3.98 3.24 -12.66
CA LYS A 75 3.26 2.28 -11.82
C LYS A 75 2.73 2.90 -10.54
N VAL A 76 3.53 3.75 -9.88
CA VAL A 76 3.07 4.50 -8.69
C VAL A 76 1.87 5.39 -9.04
N ARG A 77 1.94 6.16 -10.13
CA ARG A 77 0.84 7.02 -10.57
C ARG A 77 -0.42 6.22 -10.88
N LEU A 78 -0.27 5.13 -11.63
CA LEU A 78 -1.39 4.25 -11.98
C LEU A 78 -2.05 3.67 -10.73
N GLY A 79 -1.23 3.17 -9.80
CA GLY A 79 -1.71 2.61 -8.55
C GLY A 79 -2.42 3.63 -7.66
N ILE A 80 -1.84 4.83 -7.48
CA ILE A 80 -2.47 5.91 -6.69
C ILE A 80 -3.83 6.30 -7.29
N ASN A 81 -3.91 6.49 -8.61
CA ASN A 81 -5.15 6.85 -9.29
C ASN A 81 -6.23 5.77 -9.10
N ARG A 82 -5.86 4.49 -9.24
CA ARG A 82 -6.79 3.37 -9.02
C ARG A 82 -7.24 3.27 -7.58
N LEU A 83 -6.36 3.54 -6.61
CA LEU A 83 -6.76 3.59 -5.20
C LEU A 83 -7.70 4.75 -4.91
N SER A 84 -7.50 5.93 -5.50
CA SER A 84 -8.45 7.04 -5.33
C SER A 84 -9.83 6.77 -5.95
N GLU A 85 -9.92 5.90 -6.96
CA GLU A 85 -11.22 5.44 -7.50
C GLU A 85 -11.91 4.42 -6.58
N MET A 86 -11.14 3.69 -5.76
CA MET A 86 -11.64 2.59 -4.93
C MET A 86 -11.93 3.02 -3.49
N LEU A 87 -11.21 4.02 -2.99
CA LEU A 87 -11.39 4.56 -1.65
C LEU A 87 -12.47 5.64 -1.63
N PRO A 88 -13.28 5.73 -0.55
CA PRO A 88 -14.11 6.89 -0.28
C PRO A 88 -13.28 8.19 -0.23
N ASP A 89 -13.87 9.32 -0.64
CA ASP A 89 -13.20 10.63 -0.74
C ASP A 89 -12.52 11.10 0.56
N ASP A 90 -12.99 10.61 1.71
CA ASP A 90 -12.53 10.93 3.05
C ASP A 90 -11.46 9.98 3.62
N GLU A 91 -11.15 8.87 2.92
CA GLU A 91 -10.14 7.93 3.37
C GLU A 91 -8.74 8.25 2.81
N PRO A 92 -7.78 8.68 3.66
CA PRO A 92 -6.46 9.04 3.17
C PRO A 92 -5.65 7.78 2.90
N LEU A 93 -4.93 7.77 1.75
CA LEU A 93 -3.93 6.75 1.40
C LEU A 93 -2.94 6.43 2.52
N SER A 94 -2.74 7.35 3.47
CA SER A 94 -1.88 7.15 4.65
C SER A 94 -2.38 6.07 5.63
N ARG A 95 -3.67 5.67 5.55
CA ARG A 95 -4.21 4.56 6.34
C ARG A 95 -3.94 3.20 5.70
N LEU A 96 -3.65 3.17 4.41
CA LEU A 96 -3.36 1.93 3.72
C LEU A 96 -1.96 1.43 4.07
N ILE A 97 -1.85 0.12 4.25
CA ILE A 97 -0.56 -0.54 4.32
C ILE A 97 -0.18 -0.90 2.88
N ILE A 98 0.87 -0.27 2.36
CA ILE A 98 1.33 -0.43 0.97
C ILE A 98 2.71 -1.08 0.96
N TYR A 99 2.85 -2.13 0.17
CA TYR A 99 4.09 -2.86 -0.10
C TYR A 99 4.45 -2.81 -1.58
N THR A 100 5.72 -3.02 -1.90
CA THR A 100 6.16 -3.22 -3.28
C THR A 100 7.41 -4.10 -3.31
N ASP A 101 7.48 -4.97 -4.32
CA ASP A 101 8.66 -5.73 -4.73
C ASP A 101 9.38 -5.06 -5.92
N GLY A 102 8.97 -3.83 -6.28
CA GLY A 102 9.42 -3.11 -7.47
C GLY A 102 8.65 -3.43 -8.74
N MET A 103 7.89 -4.53 -8.75
CA MET A 103 7.07 -4.95 -9.89
C MET A 103 5.60 -4.59 -9.70
N ASP A 104 5.07 -4.72 -8.49
CA ASP A 104 3.69 -4.36 -8.19
C ASP A 104 3.56 -3.42 -6.98
N MET A 105 2.41 -2.74 -6.90
CA MET A 105 2.00 -1.95 -5.75
C MET A 105 0.90 -2.72 -5.01
N ILE A 106 1.28 -3.38 -3.92
CA ILE A 106 0.41 -4.26 -3.16
C ILE A 106 -0.19 -3.48 -2.01
N VAL A 107 -1.51 -3.57 -1.83
CA VAL A 107 -2.24 -2.91 -0.77
C VAL A 107 -2.90 -3.95 0.13
N VAL A 108 -2.87 -3.69 1.43
CA VAL A 108 -3.56 -4.50 2.42
C VAL A 108 -4.73 -3.73 3.00
N GLU A 109 -5.92 -4.33 2.89
CA GLU A 109 -7.15 -3.81 3.45
C GLU A 109 -7.89 -4.93 4.18
N LYS A 110 -8.14 -4.77 5.49
CA LYS A 110 -8.87 -5.76 6.32
C LYS A 110 -8.30 -7.19 6.20
N GLY A 111 -6.97 -7.33 6.13
CA GLY A 111 -6.29 -8.62 5.97
C GLY A 111 -6.22 -9.15 4.53
N LYS A 112 -6.85 -8.48 3.57
CA LYS A 112 -6.87 -8.87 2.15
C LYS A 112 -5.82 -8.11 1.36
N TYR A 113 -5.11 -8.82 0.50
CA TYR A 113 -4.05 -8.29 -0.34
C TYR A 113 -4.57 -8.11 -1.77
N PHE A 114 -4.34 -6.94 -2.36
CA PHE A 114 -4.65 -6.72 -3.77
C PHE A 114 -3.60 -5.85 -4.45
N SER A 115 -3.45 -6.05 -5.75
CA SER A 115 -2.66 -5.18 -6.60
C SER A 115 -3.45 -3.92 -6.87
N ALA A 116 -2.94 -2.77 -6.42
CA ALA A 116 -3.49 -1.48 -6.78
C ALA A 116 -3.28 -1.17 -8.27
N ILE A 117 -2.35 -1.86 -8.94
CA ILE A 117 -2.09 -1.68 -10.36
C ILE A 117 -3.07 -2.48 -11.20
N THR A 118 -3.36 -3.74 -10.89
CA THR A 118 -4.23 -4.58 -11.74
C THR A 118 -5.66 -4.66 -11.22
N LYS A 119 -5.90 -4.26 -9.97
CA LYS A 119 -7.15 -4.47 -9.20
C LYS A 119 -7.41 -5.95 -8.88
N GLN A 120 -6.46 -6.83 -9.14
CA GLN A 120 -6.57 -8.26 -8.82
C GLN A 120 -6.25 -8.51 -7.35
N ARG A 121 -7.02 -9.40 -6.71
CA ARG A 121 -6.70 -9.90 -5.37
C ARG A 121 -5.59 -10.94 -5.44
N TYR A 122 -4.68 -10.88 -4.47
CA TYR A 122 -3.78 -11.98 -4.21
C TYR A 122 -4.51 -13.02 -3.37
N PHE A 123 -4.38 -14.29 -3.77
CA PHE A 123 -4.91 -15.42 -3.01
C PHE A 123 -3.83 -15.98 -2.10
N GLN A 124 -4.20 -16.28 -0.88
CA GLN A 124 -3.39 -17.09 0.01
C GLN A 124 -3.96 -18.50 0.00
N PHE A 125 -3.13 -19.49 -0.28
CA PHE A 125 -3.54 -20.90 -0.24
C PHE A 125 -3.07 -21.52 1.08
N ASP A 126 -4.00 -22.06 1.86
CA ASP A 126 -3.69 -22.87 3.03
C ASP A 126 -3.41 -24.31 2.57
N THR A 127 -2.13 -24.66 2.48
CA THR A 127 -1.72 -25.98 2.02
C THR A 127 -2.09 -27.11 2.99
N GLU A 128 -2.23 -26.81 4.29
CA GLU A 128 -2.60 -27.80 5.30
C GLU A 128 -4.09 -28.11 5.20
N GLN A 129 -4.93 -27.07 5.09
CA GLN A 129 -6.36 -27.24 4.83
C GLN A 129 -6.60 -27.98 3.52
N ILE A 130 -5.91 -27.60 2.44
CA ILE A 130 -6.03 -28.29 1.15
C ILE A 130 -5.61 -29.75 1.28
N GLY A 131 -4.55 -30.07 2.03
CA GLY A 131 -4.13 -31.44 2.30
C GLY A 131 -5.16 -32.25 3.11
N ALA A 132 -5.77 -31.63 4.12
CA ALA A 132 -6.84 -32.24 4.91
C ALA A 132 -8.09 -32.50 4.04
N GLU A 133 -8.51 -31.53 3.22
CA GLU A 133 -9.62 -31.67 2.28
C GLU A 133 -9.37 -32.79 1.26
N ILE A 134 -8.17 -32.89 0.71
CA ILE A 134 -7.79 -33.99 -0.19
C ILE A 134 -7.93 -35.34 0.52
N THR A 135 -7.42 -35.44 1.74
CA THR A 135 -7.47 -36.67 2.53
C THR A 135 -8.92 -37.08 2.84
N GLU A 136 -9.75 -36.12 3.24
CA GLU A 136 -11.16 -36.34 3.53
C GLU A 136 -11.95 -36.73 2.26
N LEU A 137 -11.70 -36.09 1.12
CA LEU A 137 -12.35 -36.41 -0.15
C LEU A 137 -11.96 -37.79 -0.71
N GLN A 138 -10.72 -38.22 -0.47
CA GLN A 138 -10.27 -39.57 -0.80
C GLN A 138 -10.92 -40.63 0.10
N GLN A 139 -11.16 -40.30 1.37
CA GLN A 139 -11.79 -41.22 2.34
C GLN A 139 -13.32 -41.30 2.18
N ASN A 140 -14.00 -40.18 1.89
CA ASN A 140 -15.46 -40.07 1.90
C ASN A 140 -16.15 -40.24 0.55
N GLY A 141 -15.42 -40.52 -0.55
CA GLY A 141 -16.01 -40.87 -1.84
C GLY A 141 -16.96 -39.81 -2.41
N LYS A 142 -16.41 -38.83 -3.13
CA LYS A 142 -17.14 -37.86 -3.98
C LYS A 142 -18.27 -37.06 -3.29
N ARG A 143 -17.99 -36.37 -2.18
CA ARG A 143 -18.83 -35.25 -1.73
C ARG A 143 -17.99 -33.99 -1.60
N LEU A 144 -18.13 -33.09 -2.57
CA LEU A 144 -17.43 -31.79 -2.58
C LEU A 144 -17.83 -30.96 -1.35
N PRO A 145 -16.89 -30.25 -0.69
CA PRO A 145 -17.21 -29.31 0.37
C PRO A 145 -18.12 -28.20 -0.17
N SER A 146 -19.05 -27.71 0.66
CA SER A 146 -19.93 -26.61 0.24
C SER A 146 -19.12 -25.33 -0.04
N ALA A 147 -19.54 -24.54 -1.04
CA ALA A 147 -18.84 -23.34 -1.51
C ALA A 147 -18.60 -22.27 -0.42
N GLN A 148 -19.32 -22.33 0.71
CA GLN A 148 -19.15 -21.44 1.84
C GLN A 148 -17.87 -21.72 2.65
N ALA A 149 -17.37 -22.97 2.67
CA ALA A 149 -16.16 -23.35 3.41
C ALA A 149 -14.88 -22.79 2.73
N VAL A 150 -14.83 -22.85 1.40
CA VAL A 150 -13.67 -22.39 0.59
C VAL A 150 -13.44 -20.88 0.72
N SER A 151 -14.49 -20.10 0.98
CA SER A 151 -14.40 -18.63 1.02
C SER A 151 -13.85 -18.09 2.35
N GLN A 152 -13.98 -18.83 3.47
CA GLN A 152 -13.55 -18.35 4.80
C GLN A 152 -12.04 -18.52 5.06
N ALA A 153 -11.36 -19.41 4.33
CA ALA A 153 -9.94 -19.72 4.51
C ALA A 153 -8.98 -18.57 4.10
N ASN A 154 -9.46 -17.55 3.40
CA ASN A 154 -8.60 -16.52 2.78
C ASN A 154 -8.26 -15.31 3.68
N ASP A 155 -8.66 -15.28 4.96
CA ASP A 155 -8.50 -14.12 5.86
C ASP A 155 -7.53 -14.42 7.03
N PHE A 156 -6.20 -14.40 6.81
CA PHE A 156 -5.18 -14.56 7.86
C PHE A 156 -4.20 -13.38 7.94
N PRO A 157 -3.90 -12.82 9.13
CA PRO A 157 -2.95 -11.71 9.27
C PRO A 157 -1.49 -12.21 9.37
N LEU A 158 -0.59 -11.68 8.53
CA LEU A 158 0.84 -11.95 8.62
C LEU A 158 1.42 -11.35 9.91
N SER A 159 1.76 -12.19 10.89
CA SER A 159 2.64 -11.80 11.99
C SER A 159 4.11 -11.81 11.51
N ARG A 160 4.95 -10.95 12.11
CA ARG A 160 6.34 -10.65 11.70
C ARG A 160 7.34 -11.83 11.73
N GLN A 161 6.92 -13.07 11.95
CA GLN A 161 7.80 -14.22 12.09
C GLN A 161 7.72 -15.12 10.84
N GLY A 162 8.47 -14.80 9.80
CA GLY A 162 8.50 -15.65 8.60
C GLY A 162 9.60 -15.37 7.57
N GLU A 163 10.50 -14.42 7.81
CA GLU A 163 11.53 -14.02 6.84
C GLU A 163 12.66 -15.05 6.64
N GLY A 164 12.67 -16.18 7.36
CA GLY A 164 13.78 -17.13 7.33
C GLY A 164 13.72 -18.27 6.30
N LYS A 165 12.56 -18.56 5.69
CA LYS A 165 12.35 -19.87 5.03
C LYS A 165 12.21 -19.86 3.50
N TRP A 166 12.19 -18.70 2.86
CA TRP A 166 11.87 -18.58 1.42
C TRP A 166 13.03 -18.85 0.45
N ARG A 167 14.28 -19.01 0.94
CA ARG A 167 15.45 -19.22 0.06
C ARG A 167 15.70 -20.67 -0.35
N SER A 168 14.96 -21.65 0.16
CA SER A 168 15.23 -23.08 -0.10
C SER A 168 14.22 -23.79 -1.01
N LEU A 169 13.24 -23.08 -1.60
CA LEU A 169 12.16 -23.70 -2.39
C LEU A 169 12.12 -23.26 -3.86
N VAL A 170 13.09 -22.46 -4.31
CA VAL A 170 13.34 -22.19 -5.73
C VAL A 170 14.80 -22.56 -6.03
N GLY A 171 15.01 -23.87 -6.18
CA GLY A 171 16.18 -24.48 -6.78
C GLY A 171 15.76 -25.19 -8.05
#